data_AF-C1BC21-F1
#
_entry.id   AF-C1BC21-F1
#
_cell.length_a   1.000
_cell.length_b   1.000
_cell.length_c   1.000
_cell.angle_alpha   90.00
_cell.angle_beta   90.00
_cell.angle_gamma   90.00
#
_symmetry.space_group_name_H-M   'P 1'
#
loop_
_entity.id
_entity.type
_entity.pdbx_description
1 polymer ?
#
loop_
_entity_poly.entity_id
_entity_poly.type
_entity_poly.pdbx_seq_one_letter_code
_entity_poly.pdbx_strand_id
1 'polypeptide(L)' 'MQLNTRVLASTEARLNWLVKNRNFSVTSVVDVALQELFDRHHVPPADIEGRIVEQ' A
#
# COMPACT_ATOMS: atom_id res chain seq x y z
N MET A 1 7.18 10.15 1.76
CA MET A 1 6.97 10.54 0.35
C MET A 1 5.57 10.11 -0.07
N GLN A 2 4.86 10.89 -0.88
CA GLN A 2 3.45 10.67 -1.21
C GLN A 2 3.34 9.79 -2.47
N LEU A 3 2.60 8.68 -2.38
CA LEU A 3 2.26 7.86 -3.53
C LEU A 3 1.26 8.65 -4.40
N ASN A 4 1.74 9.28 -5.48
CA ASN A 4 0.90 9.96 -6.47
C ASN A 4 0.31 8.91 -7.43
N THR A 5 -0.69 8.16 -6.96
CA THR A 5 -1.32 7.06 -7.71
C THR A 5 -2.75 7.40 -8.07
N ARG A 6 -3.14 7.12 -9.33
CA ARG A 6 -4.54 7.20 -9.78
C ARG A 6 -5.23 5.85 -9.56
N VAL A 7 -6.39 5.87 -8.93
CA VAL A 7 -7.26 4.69 -8.73
C VAL A 7 -8.66 4.97 -9.27
N LEU A 8 -9.47 3.94 -9.46
CA LEU A 8 -10.88 4.10 -9.83
C LEU A 8 -11.63 4.86 -8.72
N ALA A 9 -12.60 5.70 -9.09
CA ALA A 9 -13.42 6.47 -8.14
C ALA A 9 -14.14 5.58 -7.10
N SER A 10 -14.56 4.37 -7.51
CA SER A 10 -15.16 3.39 -6.59
C SER A 10 -14.17 2.87 -5.54
N THR A 11 -12.89 2.75 -5.90
CA THR A 11 -11.83 2.31 -4.98
C THR A 11 -11.50 3.45 -4.01
N GLU A 12 -11.39 4.68 -4.51
CA GLU A 12 -11.20 5.86 -3.68
C GLU A 12 -12.33 6.04 -2.66
N ALA A 13 -13.59 5.88 -3.09
CA ALA A 13 -14.75 5.98 -2.19
C ALA A 13 -14.69 4.96 -1.04
N ARG A 14 -14.32 3.70 -1.34
CA ARG A 14 -14.17 2.64 -0.33
C ARG A 14 -13.00 2.89 0.60
N LEU A 15 -11.87 3.38 0.08
CA LEU A 15 -10.70 3.75 0.88
C LEU A 15 -11.04 4.89 1.86
N ASN A 16 -11.69 5.93 1.36
CA ASN A 16 -12.14 7.07 2.17
C ASN A 16 -13.11 6.64 3.27
N TRP A 17 -14.02 5.71 2.98
CA TRP A 17 -14.91 5.14 4.00
C TRP A 17 -14.12 4.39 5.07
N LEU A 18 -13.19 3.52 4.68
CA LEU A 18 -12.38 2.72 5.61
C LEU A 18 -11.57 3.61 6.57
N VAL A 19 -10.84 4.57 6.02
CA VAL A 19 -10.00 5.53 6.75
C VAL A 19 -10.82 6.30 7.79
N LYS A 20 -11.99 6.81 7.38
CA LYS A 20 -12.89 7.57 8.27
C LYS A 20 -13.49 6.70 9.39
N ASN A 21 -13.92 5.48 9.08
CA ASN A 21 -14.68 4.65 10.03
C ASN A 21 -13.81 3.80 10.95
N ARG A 22 -12.55 3.54 10.59
CA ARG A 22 -11.62 2.70 11.38
C ARG A 22 -10.45 3.48 11.96
N ASN A 23 -10.42 4.81 11.77
CA ASN A 23 -9.35 5.69 12.23
C ASN A 23 -7.95 5.28 11.72
N PHE A 24 -7.89 4.68 10.53
CA PHE A 24 -6.63 4.40 9.84
C PHE A 24 -6.15 5.63 9.08
N SER A 25 -4.85 5.72 8.81
CA SER A 25 -4.33 6.67 7.81
C SER A 25 -4.37 6.03 6.41
N VAL A 26 -4.55 6.84 5.36
CA VAL A 26 -4.46 6.36 3.97
C VAL A 26 -3.12 5.66 3.73
N THR A 27 -2.02 6.25 4.23
CA THR A 27 -0.68 5.70 4.10
C THR A 27 -0.56 4.31 4.71
N SER A 28 -1.11 4.09 5.92
CA SER A 28 -1.08 2.78 6.58
C SER A 28 -1.87 1.73 5.82
N VAL A 29 -3.05 2.09 5.30
CA VAL A 29 -3.87 1.16 4.50
C VAL A 29 -3.14 0.77 3.21
N VAL A 30 -2.57 1.75 2.51
CA VAL A 30 -1.84 1.52 1.27
C VAL A 30 -0.60 0.67 1.50
N ASP A 31 0.15 0.94 2.57
CA ASP A 31 1.35 0.19 2.93
C ASP A 31 1.00 -1.29 3.17
N VAL A 32 0.04 -1.57 4.06
CA VAL A 32 -0.39 -2.96 4.35
C VAL A 32 -0.90 -3.67 3.09
N ALA A 33 -1.73 -3.00 2.29
CA ALA A 33 -2.29 -3.60 1.07
C ALA A 33 -1.19 -3.91 0.03
N LEU A 34 -0.17 -3.06 -0.08
CA LEU A 34 0.96 -3.30 -0.96
C LEU A 34 1.84 -4.44 -0.44
N GLN A 35 2.14 -4.48 0.87
CA GLN A 35 2.89 -5.59 1.48
C GLN A 35 2.18 -6.94 1.23
N GLU A 36 0.87 -7.03 1.50
CA GLU A 36 0.12 -8.26 1.22
C GLU A 36 0.14 -8.65 -0.27
N LEU A 37 0.11 -7.67 -1.18
CA LEU A 37 0.18 -7.94 -2.61
C LEU A 37 1.57 -8.43 -3.02
N PHE A 38 2.63 -7.80 -2.48
CA PHE A 38 4.02 -8.18 -2.70
C PHE A 38 4.28 -9.61 -2.23
N ASP A 39 3.83 -9.96 -1.03
CA ASP A 39 3.94 -11.30 -0.45
C ASP A 39 3.25 -12.35 -1.34
N ARG A 40 2.04 -12.08 -1.82
CA ARG A 40 1.29 -13.00 -2.71
C ARG A 40 2.01 -13.24 -4.04
N HIS A 41 2.81 -12.28 -4.49
CA HIS A 41 3.56 -12.36 -5.74
C HIS A 41 5.04 -12.69 -5.55
N HIS A 42 5.48 -13.00 -4.31
CA HIS A 42 6.88 -13.26 -3.97
C HIS A 42 7.82 -12.15 -4.45
N VAL A 43 7.38 -10.89 -4.34
CA VAL A 43 8.25 -9.75 -4.64
C VAL A 43 9.38 -9.75 -3.59
N PRO A 44 10.66 -9.71 -4.02
CA PRO A 44 11.77 -9.79 -3.08
C PRO A 44 11.79 -8.59 -2.11
N PRO A 45 12.28 -8.77 -0.87
CA PRO A 45 12.32 -7.70 0.11
C PRO A 45 13.29 -6.60 -0.34
N ALA A 46 13.02 -5.37 0.10
CA ALA A 46 13.96 -4.27 -0.03
C ALA A 46 14.84 -4.14 1.22
N ASP A 47 16.11 -3.78 1.04
CA ASP A 47 17.01 -3.44 2.15
C ASP A 47 16.67 -2.06 2.76
N ILE A 48 17.44 -1.66 3.79
CA ILE A 48 17.26 -0.38 4.47
C ILE A 48 17.46 0.85 3.56
N GLU A 49 18.14 0.66 2.42
CA GLU A 49 18.35 1.70 1.41
C GLU A 49 17.28 1.67 0.31
N GLY A 50 16.32 0.74 0.39
CA GLY A 50 15.24 0.57 -0.57
C GLY A 50 15.64 -0.20 -1.83
N ARG A 51 16.76 -0.94 -1.81
CA ARG A 51 17.19 -1.76 -2.95
C ARG A 51 16.58 -3.14 -2.84
N ILE A 52 16.04 -3.66 -3.95
CA ILE A 52 15.52 -5.02 -4.02
C ILE A 52 16.68 -6.00 -3.83
N VAL A 53 16.54 -6.91 -2.87
CA VAL A 53 17.50 -7.97 -2.59
C VAL A 53 16.97 -9.26 -3.21
N GLU A 54 17.32 -9.48 -4.47
CA GLU A 54 17.10 -10.77 -5.14
C GLU A 54 18.13 -11.77 -4.61
N GLN A 55 17.67 -12.89 -4.03
CA GLN A 55 18.53 -14.01 -3.61
C GLN A 55 18.71 -15.01 -4.73
#